data_AF-A0A1Q8KS58-F1
#
_entry.id   AF-A0A1Q8KS58-F1
#
_cell.length_a   1.000
_cell.length_b   1.000
_cell.length_c   1.000
_cell.angle_alpha   90.00
_cell.angle_beta   90.00
_cell.angle_gamma   90.00
#
_symmetry.space_group_name_H-M   'P 1'
#
loop_
_entity.id
_entity.type
_entity.pdbx_description
1 polymer ?
#
loop_
_entity_poly.entity_id
_entity_poly.type
_entity_poly.pdbx_seq_one_letter_code
_entity_poly.pdbx_strand_id
1 'polypeptide(L)'
;MVPSPNSPAPPGADRGPTARRIVLGSHLRRLRERAGIRRADAAYAIRGSDSKMSRLESGKVGFKERDVADLLTMYGVGEGPEREQVLAMTGESNESGWWARYNDVVPGWFEDFVGLEASASRISSYELLFVPGLLQTEGYARAVVSGGRTDLPSSERAGVEKRLEVRMRRQRVLHRKDAPTFWVVLDEAVLHRPVGGHAVRRGQLEHLLELAALPNVIIQLLPWDLSGYGAEHAFSMLRFAEAELPDLVYLEEMTGASYLDKRADVERYGRAMDRLTVDALSPEQTKQALSKVLAEA
;
A
#
# COMPACT_ATOMS: atom_id res chain seq x y z
N MET A 1 21.12 19.66 -10.28
CA MET A 1 21.02 20.12 -8.89
C MET A 1 20.09 19.15 -8.18
N VAL A 2 20.63 18.19 -7.42
CA VAL A 2 19.85 17.14 -6.76
C VAL A 2 19.20 17.76 -5.51
N PRO A 3 17.88 17.62 -5.27
CA PRO A 3 17.26 18.22 -4.10
C PRO A 3 17.77 17.54 -2.81
N SER A 4 18.02 18.34 -1.77
CA SER A 4 18.40 17.86 -0.44
C SER A 4 17.29 17.00 0.17
N PRO A 5 17.62 15.93 0.93
CA PRO A 5 16.68 14.93 1.44
C PRO A 5 15.73 15.42 2.57
N ASN A 6 15.75 16.71 2.94
CA ASN A 6 15.06 17.26 4.11
C ASN A 6 14.10 18.42 3.83
N SER A 7 13.71 18.68 2.58
CA SER A 7 12.66 19.66 2.31
C SER A 7 11.27 19.03 2.52
N PRO A 8 10.36 19.66 3.28
CA PRO A 8 8.98 19.18 3.40
C PRO A 8 8.32 19.23 2.02
N ALA A 9 7.84 18.07 1.57
CA ALA A 9 7.25 17.92 0.26
C ALA A 9 5.85 18.60 0.23
N PRO A 10 5.44 19.22 -0.89
CA PRO A 10 4.13 19.85 -0.99
C PRO A 10 3.00 18.83 -0.81
N PRO A 11 1.80 19.25 -0.36
CA PRO A 11 0.68 18.33 -0.17
C PRO A 11 0.37 17.57 -1.47
N GLY A 12 0.54 16.24 -1.45
CA GLY A 12 0.42 15.35 -2.63
C GLY A 12 1.74 14.77 -3.15
N ALA A 13 2.90 15.28 -2.72
CA ALA A 13 4.21 14.82 -3.17
C ALA A 13 4.61 13.43 -2.66
N ASP A 14 3.98 12.94 -1.58
CA ASP A 14 4.17 11.57 -1.07
C ASP A 14 3.18 10.55 -1.64
N ARG A 15 2.28 10.97 -2.54
CA ARG A 15 1.40 10.03 -3.27
C ARG A 15 2.24 9.18 -4.21
N GLY A 16 2.04 7.86 -4.15
CA GLY A 16 2.70 6.95 -5.05
C GLY A 16 2.26 7.16 -6.51
N PRO A 17 3.16 6.95 -7.50
CA PRO A 17 2.84 7.10 -8.91
C PRO A 17 1.63 6.29 -9.36
N THR A 18 1.37 5.14 -8.74
CA THR A 18 0.19 4.30 -9.02
C THR A 18 -1.12 5.02 -8.68
N ALA A 19 -1.23 5.64 -7.51
CA ALA A 19 -2.42 6.41 -7.15
C ALA A 19 -2.61 7.62 -8.07
N ARG A 20 -1.53 8.36 -8.38
CA ARG A 20 -1.57 9.50 -9.32
C ARG A 20 -2.08 9.08 -10.70
N ARG A 21 -1.58 7.95 -11.22
CA ARG A 21 -2.03 7.39 -12.50
C ARG A 21 -3.51 7.01 -12.50
N ILE A 22 -4.02 6.42 -11.41
CA ILE A 22 -5.45 6.08 -11.30
C ILE A 22 -6.31 7.35 -11.28
N VAL A 23 -5.92 8.36 -10.50
CA VAL A 23 -6.64 9.64 -10.44
C VAL A 23 -6.68 10.32 -11.81
N LEU A 24 -5.53 10.41 -12.51
CA LEU A 24 -5.45 10.99 -13.86
C LEU A 24 -6.27 10.18 -14.87
N GLY A 25 -6.16 8.85 -14.86
CA GLY A 25 -6.92 7.97 -15.74
C GLY A 25 -8.43 8.12 -15.55
N SER A 26 -8.88 8.16 -14.28
CA SER A 26 -10.28 8.38 -13.91
C SER A 26 -10.77 9.76 -14.36
N HIS A 27 -9.95 10.79 -14.21
CA HIS A 27 -10.27 12.14 -14.68
C HIS A 27 -10.43 12.20 -16.21
N LEU A 28 -9.48 11.62 -16.97
CA LEU A 28 -9.56 11.54 -18.43
C LEU A 28 -10.79 10.75 -18.89
N ARG A 29 -11.14 9.65 -18.19
CA ARG A 29 -12.37 8.89 -18.45
C ARG A 29 -13.62 9.75 -18.28
N ARG A 30 -13.72 10.53 -17.20
CA ARG A 30 -14.87 11.42 -16.96
C ARG A 30 -15.00 12.49 -18.04
N LEU A 31 -13.89 13.11 -18.45
CA LEU A 31 -13.88 14.08 -19.55
C LEU A 31 -14.37 13.44 -20.86
N ARG A 32 -13.89 12.23 -21.17
CA ARG A 32 -14.34 11.47 -22.34
C ARG A 32 -15.84 11.19 -22.32
N GLU A 33 -16.34 10.69 -21.19
CA GLU A 33 -17.76 10.36 -21.02
C GLU A 33 -18.65 11.60 -21.09
N ARG A 34 -18.22 12.72 -20.49
CA ARG A 34 -18.91 14.03 -20.59
C ARG A 34 -18.97 14.54 -22.02
N ALA A 35 -17.92 14.34 -22.80
CA ALA A 35 -17.87 14.70 -24.22
C ALA A 35 -18.65 13.73 -25.13
N GLY A 36 -19.23 12.64 -24.59
CA GLY A 36 -19.98 11.64 -25.37
C GLY A 36 -19.10 10.79 -26.28
N ILE A 37 -17.79 10.75 -26.05
CA ILE A 37 -16.82 10.08 -26.92
C ILE A 37 -16.64 8.61 -26.51
N ARG A 38 -16.64 7.69 -27.47
CA ARG A 38 -16.39 6.27 -27.19
C ARG A 38 -14.90 6.04 -26.94
N ARG A 39 -14.59 5.06 -26.09
CA ARG A 39 -13.21 4.71 -25.74
C ARG A 39 -12.36 4.33 -26.96
N ALA A 40 -12.94 3.64 -27.93
CA ALA A 40 -12.29 3.29 -29.19
C ALA A 40 -11.93 4.52 -30.04
N ASP A 41 -12.78 5.54 -30.07
CA ASP A 41 -12.53 6.77 -30.84
C ASP A 41 -11.40 7.58 -30.19
N ALA A 42 -11.42 7.69 -28.86
CA ALA A 42 -10.32 8.30 -28.09
C ALA A 42 -8.99 7.54 -28.28
N ALA A 43 -9.05 6.20 -28.36
CA ALA A 43 -7.87 5.39 -28.64
C ALA A 43 -7.28 5.70 -30.01
N TYR A 44 -8.15 5.79 -31.02
CA TYR A 44 -7.74 6.09 -32.38
C TYR A 44 -7.06 7.46 -32.48
N ALA A 45 -7.59 8.48 -31.80
CA ALA A 45 -7.01 9.83 -31.78
C ALA A 45 -5.54 9.86 -31.32
N ILE A 46 -5.17 9.00 -30.37
CA ILE A 46 -3.79 8.87 -29.87
C ILE A 46 -3.01 7.70 -30.52
N ARG A 47 -3.47 7.21 -31.67
CA ARG A 47 -2.87 6.08 -32.41
C ARG A 47 -2.68 4.83 -31.52
N GLY A 48 -3.65 4.59 -30.65
CA GLY A 48 -3.69 3.50 -29.70
C GLY A 48 -4.79 2.48 -30.00
N SER A 49 -4.83 1.42 -29.19
CA SER A 49 -5.93 0.44 -29.19
C SER A 49 -6.93 0.72 -28.07
N ASP A 50 -8.15 0.20 -28.20
CA ASP A 50 -9.16 0.26 -27.14
C ASP A 50 -8.61 -0.32 -25.82
N SER A 51 -7.83 -1.40 -25.88
CA SER A 51 -7.13 -1.98 -24.72
C SER A 51 -6.06 -1.06 -24.12
N LYS A 52 -5.36 -0.25 -24.92
CA LYS A 52 -4.42 0.78 -24.41
C LYS A 52 -5.21 1.86 -23.67
N MET A 53 -6.30 2.37 -24.24
CA MET A 53 -7.14 3.38 -23.58
C MET A 53 -7.76 2.86 -22.29
N SER A 54 -8.24 1.61 -22.28
CA SER A 54 -8.75 1.01 -21.05
C SER A 54 -7.70 0.94 -19.95
N ARG A 55 -6.43 0.70 -20.28
CA ARG A 55 -5.32 0.70 -19.32
C ARG A 55 -4.91 2.11 -18.88
N LEU A 56 -4.96 3.09 -19.77
CA LEU A 56 -4.75 4.50 -19.44
C LEU A 56 -5.81 5.00 -18.46
N GLU A 57 -7.09 4.75 -18.76
CA GLU A 57 -8.22 5.18 -17.92
C GLU A 57 -8.26 4.47 -16.55
N SER A 58 -7.64 3.30 -16.43
CA SER A 58 -7.48 2.58 -15.16
C SER A 58 -6.14 2.82 -14.46
N GLY A 59 -5.30 3.72 -14.99
CA GLY A 59 -3.99 4.05 -14.39
C GLY A 59 -2.94 2.92 -14.45
N LYS A 60 -3.19 1.85 -15.21
CA LYS A 60 -2.30 0.67 -15.32
C LYS A 60 -1.07 0.91 -16.19
N VAL A 61 -1.02 2.00 -16.94
CA VAL A 61 0.13 2.39 -17.76
C VAL A 61 0.41 3.89 -17.60
N GLY A 62 1.65 4.29 -17.86
CA GLY A 62 2.04 5.71 -17.84
C GLY A 62 1.42 6.51 -18.99
N PHE A 63 1.50 7.83 -18.86
CA PHE A 63 0.84 8.78 -19.76
C PHE A 63 1.87 9.52 -20.60
N LYS A 64 1.73 9.53 -21.93
CA LYS A 64 2.54 10.43 -22.75
C LYS A 64 1.88 11.79 -22.75
N GLU A 65 2.65 12.85 -22.45
CA GLU A 65 2.13 14.22 -22.43
C GLU A 65 1.42 14.60 -23.73
N ARG A 66 2.00 14.21 -24.87
CA ARG A 66 1.36 14.35 -26.18
C ARG A 66 0.01 13.65 -26.25
N ASP A 67 -0.07 12.38 -25.84
CA ASP A 67 -1.32 11.61 -25.90
C ASP A 67 -2.38 12.30 -25.01
N VAL A 68 -2.00 12.80 -23.84
CA VAL A 68 -2.93 13.52 -22.94
C VAL A 68 -3.39 14.84 -23.56
N ALA A 69 -2.48 15.63 -24.14
CA ALA A 69 -2.81 16.89 -24.80
C ALA A 69 -3.78 16.68 -25.99
N ASP A 70 -3.56 15.64 -26.79
CA ASP A 70 -4.42 15.26 -27.93
C ASP A 70 -5.82 14.84 -27.44
N LEU A 71 -5.91 14.06 -26.34
CA LEU A 71 -7.19 13.67 -25.72
C LEU A 71 -7.95 14.87 -25.16
N LEU A 72 -7.29 15.78 -24.44
CA LEU A 72 -7.92 16.98 -23.89
C LEU A 72 -8.55 17.83 -24.99
N THR A 73 -7.83 18.03 -26.09
CA THR A 73 -8.36 18.74 -27.26
C THR A 73 -9.57 18.01 -27.85
N MET A 74 -9.49 16.69 -28.00
CA MET A 74 -10.61 15.87 -28.50
C MET A 74 -11.84 15.95 -27.57
N TYR A 75 -11.65 16.03 -26.26
CA TYR A 75 -12.71 16.11 -25.27
C TYR A 75 -13.32 17.52 -25.14
N GLY A 76 -12.85 18.49 -25.94
CA GLY A 76 -13.30 19.88 -25.90
C GLY A 76 -12.71 20.70 -24.76
N VAL A 77 -11.63 20.23 -24.12
CA VAL A 77 -10.89 20.97 -23.10
C VAL A 77 -9.84 21.85 -23.78
N GLY A 78 -10.24 23.10 -24.02
CA GLY A 78 -9.39 24.14 -24.60
C GLY A 78 -8.33 24.66 -23.62
N GLU A 79 -7.61 25.70 -24.04
CA GLU A 79 -6.63 26.38 -23.18
C GLU A 79 -7.29 26.96 -21.93
N GLY A 80 -6.66 26.78 -20.77
CA GLY A 80 -7.15 27.27 -19.50
C GLY A 80 -6.74 26.41 -18.30
N PRO A 81 -7.20 26.77 -17.09
CA PRO A 81 -6.74 26.17 -15.84
C PRO A 81 -6.95 24.64 -15.76
N GLU A 82 -8.06 24.13 -16.30
CA GLU A 82 -8.34 22.67 -16.32
C GLU A 82 -7.31 21.91 -17.17
N ARG A 83 -6.95 22.44 -18.34
CA ARG A 83 -5.95 21.84 -19.23
C ARG A 83 -4.56 21.85 -18.60
N GLU A 84 -4.15 22.99 -18.05
CA GLU A 84 -2.87 23.14 -17.36
C GLU A 84 -2.74 22.17 -16.18
N GLN A 85 -3.82 22.03 -15.39
CA GLN A 85 -3.86 21.10 -14.26
C GLN A 85 -3.68 19.64 -14.71
N VAL A 86 -4.38 19.19 -15.75
CA VAL A 86 -4.29 17.79 -16.23
C VAL A 86 -2.91 17.50 -16.83
N LEU A 87 -2.31 18.46 -17.53
CA LEU A 87 -0.95 18.32 -18.05
C LEU A 87 0.10 18.27 -16.92
N ALA A 88 -0.05 19.09 -15.88
CA ALA A 88 0.82 19.02 -14.69
C ALA A 88 0.73 17.64 -14.00
N MET A 89 -0.49 17.12 -13.80
CA MET A 89 -0.72 15.78 -13.26
C MET A 89 -0.07 14.67 -14.09
N THR A 90 0.07 14.88 -15.41
CA THR A 90 0.72 13.92 -16.30
C THR A 90 2.21 13.79 -16.00
N GLY A 91 2.90 14.91 -15.77
CA GLY A 91 4.29 14.93 -15.34
C GLY A 91 4.48 14.18 -14.03
N GLU A 92 3.69 14.54 -13.02
CA GLU A 92 3.73 13.94 -11.67
C GLU A 92 3.39 12.45 -11.65
N SER A 93 2.50 11.99 -12.54
CA SER A 93 2.09 10.58 -12.62
C SER A 93 3.15 9.68 -13.26
N ASN A 94 4.06 10.25 -14.03
CA ASN A 94 5.18 9.53 -14.63
C ASN A 94 6.44 9.52 -13.76
N GLU A 95 6.46 10.31 -12.68
CA GLU A 95 7.56 10.30 -11.73
C GLU A 95 7.71 8.91 -11.13
N SER A 96 8.96 8.46 -10.99
CA SER A 96 9.24 7.18 -10.36
C SER A 96 9.19 7.34 -8.84
N GLY A 97 8.48 6.42 -8.18
CA GLY A 97 8.44 6.36 -6.73
C GLY A 97 9.83 6.09 -6.18
N TRP A 98 10.06 6.41 -4.90
CA TRP A 98 11.38 6.25 -4.29
C TRP A 98 11.90 4.80 -4.34
N TRP A 99 11.00 3.82 -4.49
CA TRP A 99 11.32 2.41 -4.59
C TRP A 99 11.86 1.99 -5.95
N ALA A 100 11.75 2.83 -6.99
CA ALA A 100 12.22 2.52 -8.33
C ALA A 100 13.72 2.20 -8.40
N ARG A 101 14.51 2.70 -7.43
CA ARG A 101 15.93 2.35 -7.26
C ARG A 101 16.18 0.91 -6.77
N TYR A 102 15.12 0.18 -6.44
CA TYR A 102 15.13 -1.20 -5.93
C TYR A 102 14.34 -2.18 -6.81
N ASN A 103 14.08 -1.84 -8.07
CA ASN A 103 13.36 -2.70 -9.00
C ASN A 103 14.00 -4.09 -9.20
N ASP A 104 15.27 -4.25 -8.83
CA ASP A 104 16.00 -5.51 -8.86
C ASP A 104 15.63 -6.45 -7.71
N VAL A 105 15.03 -5.94 -6.63
CA VAL A 105 14.67 -6.73 -5.44
C VAL A 105 13.21 -6.56 -5.00
N VAL A 106 12.53 -5.53 -5.48
CA VAL A 106 11.10 -5.30 -5.28
C VAL A 106 10.38 -5.86 -6.49
N PRO A 107 9.57 -6.93 -6.34
CA PRO A 107 8.79 -7.44 -7.45
C PRO A 107 7.82 -6.37 -7.96
N GLY A 108 7.62 -6.29 -9.28
CA GLY A 108 6.75 -5.28 -9.88
C GLY A 108 5.30 -5.30 -9.33
N TRP A 109 4.79 -6.48 -8.97
CA TRP A 109 3.47 -6.61 -8.33
C TRP A 109 3.39 -5.96 -6.94
N PHE A 110 4.52 -5.72 -6.28
CA PHE A 110 4.61 -5.07 -4.98
C PHE A 110 4.78 -3.55 -5.09
N GLU A 111 5.40 -3.06 -6.17
CA GLU A 111 5.61 -1.63 -6.38
C GLU A 111 4.30 -0.83 -6.37
N ASP A 112 3.25 -1.39 -6.99
CA ASP A 112 1.92 -0.79 -7.01
C ASP A 112 1.33 -0.70 -5.59
N PHE A 113 1.48 -1.74 -4.77
CA PHE A 113 1.05 -1.74 -3.37
C PHE A 113 1.76 -0.64 -2.59
N VAL A 114 3.08 -0.51 -2.72
CA VAL A 114 3.84 0.54 -2.01
C VAL A 114 3.33 1.93 -2.37
N GLY A 115 3.02 2.17 -3.65
CA GLY A 115 2.47 3.45 -4.08
C GLY A 115 1.05 3.73 -3.57
N LEU A 116 0.22 2.70 -3.49
CA LEU A 116 -1.14 2.79 -2.98
C LEU A 116 -1.16 2.92 -1.45
N GLU A 117 -0.32 2.16 -0.74
CA GLU A 117 -0.11 2.25 0.71
C GLU A 117 0.27 3.67 1.12
N ALA A 118 1.19 4.31 0.39
CA ALA A 118 1.58 5.69 0.63
C ALA A 118 0.46 6.70 0.36
N SER A 119 -0.58 6.34 -0.41
CA SER A 119 -1.68 7.26 -0.75
C SER A 119 -2.95 6.99 0.07
N ALA A 120 -3.00 5.91 0.83
CA ALA A 120 -4.16 5.54 1.63
C ALA A 120 -4.39 6.55 2.77
N SER A 121 -5.66 6.80 3.08
CA SER A 121 -6.11 7.54 4.27
C SER A 121 -6.43 6.59 5.43
N ARG A 122 -6.79 5.34 5.10
CA ARG A 122 -6.96 4.25 6.06
C ARG A 122 -6.44 2.94 5.48
N ILE A 123 -5.71 2.21 6.30
CA ILE A 123 -5.19 0.89 6.00
C ILE A 123 -5.71 -0.04 7.09
N SER A 124 -6.42 -1.10 6.70
CA SER A 124 -6.89 -2.14 7.63
C SER A 124 -6.31 -3.49 7.22
N SER A 125 -5.71 -4.23 8.14
CA SER A 125 -5.09 -5.52 7.80
C SER A 125 -5.40 -6.61 8.82
N TYR A 126 -5.46 -7.85 8.33
CA TYR A 126 -5.52 -9.05 9.15
C TYR A 126 -4.31 -9.93 8.84
N GLU A 127 -3.56 -10.30 9.88
CA GLU A 127 -2.28 -11.02 9.74
C GLU A 127 -2.24 -12.27 10.61
N LEU A 128 -1.88 -13.40 9.98
CA LEU A 128 -1.90 -14.75 10.57
C LEU A 128 -0.50 -15.34 10.81
N LEU A 129 0.49 -14.86 10.06
CA LEU A 129 1.81 -15.49 9.99
C LEU A 129 2.92 -14.63 10.58
N PHE A 130 2.95 -13.34 10.24
CA PHE A 130 3.98 -12.42 10.68
C PHE A 130 3.34 -11.10 11.13
N VAL A 131 4.03 -10.38 12.01
CA VAL A 131 3.73 -8.96 12.26
C VAL A 131 3.77 -8.23 10.91
N PRO A 132 2.81 -7.35 10.57
CA PRO A 132 2.77 -6.66 9.28
C PRO A 132 4.02 -5.81 9.10
N GLY A 133 4.48 -5.67 7.86
CA GLY A 133 5.74 -4.97 7.55
C GLY A 133 5.84 -3.54 8.08
N LEU A 134 4.70 -2.85 8.26
CA LEU A 134 4.63 -1.52 8.83
C LEU A 134 4.93 -1.45 10.34
N LEU A 135 4.89 -2.58 11.05
CA LEU A 135 5.13 -2.66 12.50
C LEU A 135 6.37 -3.49 12.86
N GLN A 136 7.16 -3.92 11.88
CA GLN A 136 8.32 -4.79 12.13
C GLN A 136 9.55 -3.99 12.59
N THR A 137 10.26 -4.46 13.60
CA THR A 137 11.63 -4.02 13.87
C THR A 137 12.57 -4.46 12.75
N GLU A 138 13.73 -3.82 12.63
CA GLU A 138 14.74 -4.23 11.64
C GLU A 138 15.16 -5.71 11.82
N GLY A 139 15.37 -6.15 13.07
CA GLY A 139 15.74 -7.53 13.38
C GLY A 139 14.67 -8.54 12.95
N TYR A 140 13.39 -8.25 13.21
CA TYR A 140 12.28 -9.11 12.79
C TYR A 140 12.14 -9.14 11.28
N ALA A 141 12.17 -7.96 10.65
CA ALA A 141 12.12 -7.81 9.20
C ALA A 141 13.26 -8.58 8.50
N ARG A 142 14.48 -8.50 9.03
CA ARG A 142 15.64 -9.24 8.51
C ARG A 142 15.43 -10.74 8.57
N ALA A 143 14.90 -11.26 9.67
CA ALA A 143 14.60 -12.69 9.83
C ALA A 143 13.52 -13.17 8.83
N VAL A 144 12.50 -12.36 8.57
CA VAL A 144 11.45 -12.67 7.57
C VAL A 144 12.04 -12.66 6.15
N VAL A 145 12.76 -11.60 5.79
CA VAL A 145 13.30 -11.40 4.43
C VAL A 145 14.39 -12.43 4.07
N SER A 146 15.17 -12.90 5.04
CA SER A 146 16.16 -13.97 4.83
C SER A 146 15.54 -15.38 4.81
N GLY A 147 14.27 -15.52 5.21
CA GLY A 147 13.62 -16.82 5.40
C GLY A 147 14.24 -17.60 6.56
N GLY A 148 14.74 -16.91 7.60
CA GLY A 148 15.43 -17.52 8.73
C GLY A 148 16.85 -18.02 8.43
N ARG A 149 17.35 -17.87 7.20
CA ARG A 149 18.70 -18.28 6.81
C ARG A 149 19.74 -17.29 7.33
N THR A 150 20.74 -17.78 8.04
CA THR A 150 21.83 -16.97 8.63
C THR A 150 23.12 -17.02 7.80
N ASP A 151 23.24 -18.00 6.90
CA ASP A 151 24.44 -18.35 6.13
C ASP A 151 24.27 -18.08 4.62
N LEU A 152 23.63 -16.95 4.29
CA LEU A 152 23.39 -16.57 2.90
C LEU A 152 24.69 -16.26 2.15
N PRO A 153 24.85 -16.66 0.88
CA PRO A 153 25.93 -16.18 0.02
C PRO A 153 25.97 -14.65 -0.09
N SER A 154 27.15 -14.06 -0.33
CA SER A 154 27.30 -12.60 -0.48
C SER A 154 26.33 -11.97 -1.49
N SER A 155 26.06 -12.66 -2.59
CA SER A 155 25.12 -12.23 -3.63
C SER A 155 23.67 -12.13 -3.11
N GLU A 156 23.23 -13.07 -2.28
CA GLU A 156 21.89 -13.06 -1.68
C GLU A 156 21.78 -12.06 -0.53
N ARG A 157 22.86 -11.83 0.23
CA ARG A 157 22.88 -10.85 1.33
C ARG A 157 22.59 -9.43 0.84
N ALA A 158 23.20 -9.02 -0.28
CA ALA A 158 22.92 -7.70 -0.86
C ALA A 158 21.43 -7.51 -1.20
N GLY A 159 20.78 -8.56 -1.71
CA GLY A 159 19.33 -8.54 -1.97
C GLY A 159 18.49 -8.48 -0.69
N VAL A 160 18.92 -9.11 0.39
CA VAL A 160 18.28 -8.99 1.71
C VAL A 160 18.38 -7.56 2.25
N GLU A 161 19.56 -6.94 2.24
CA GLU A 161 19.73 -5.56 2.74
C GLU A 161 18.86 -4.57 1.98
N LYS A 162 18.80 -4.68 0.65
CA LYS A 162 17.94 -3.79 -0.16
C LYS A 162 16.46 -3.96 0.17
N ARG A 163 15.97 -5.21 0.31
CA ARG A 163 14.57 -5.47 0.69
C ARG A 163 14.25 -4.98 2.10
N LEU A 164 15.22 -5.08 3.01
CA LEU A 164 15.10 -4.54 4.35
C LEU A 164 15.04 -3.01 4.34
N GLU A 165 15.89 -2.33 3.56
CA GLU A 165 15.87 -0.87 3.42
C GLU A 165 14.50 -0.38 2.89
N VAL A 166 13.96 -1.06 1.86
CA VAL A 166 12.61 -0.78 1.35
C VAL A 166 11.58 -0.92 2.47
N ARG A 167 11.62 -2.01 3.21
CA ARG A 167 10.66 -2.27 4.29
C ARG A 167 10.73 -1.23 5.40
N MET A 168 11.92 -0.89 5.88
CA MET A 168 12.12 0.13 6.93
C MET A 168 11.73 1.53 6.43
N ARG A 169 11.99 1.85 5.16
CA ARG A 169 11.59 3.14 4.59
C ARG A 169 10.06 3.29 4.49
N ARG A 170 9.34 2.20 4.19
CA ARG A 170 7.86 2.20 4.12
C ARG A 170 7.20 2.58 5.44
N GLN A 171 7.76 2.15 6.57
CA GLN A 171 7.22 2.43 7.91
C GLN A 171 7.08 3.91 8.22
N ARG A 172 7.86 4.77 7.55
CA ARG A 172 7.78 6.24 7.71
C ARG A 172 6.39 6.79 7.39
N VAL A 173 5.58 6.08 6.62
CA VAL A 173 4.19 6.46 6.32
C VAL A 173 3.36 6.64 7.60
N LEU A 174 3.66 5.90 8.67
CA LEU A 174 2.93 6.00 9.95
C LEU A 174 3.25 7.26 10.74
N HIS A 175 4.32 7.98 10.40
CA HIS A 175 4.83 9.13 11.16
C HIS A 175 4.71 10.47 10.43
N ARG A 176 4.18 10.48 9.20
CA ARG A 176 3.98 11.73 8.44
C ARG A 176 2.80 12.54 8.99
N LYS A 177 2.69 13.80 8.59
CA LYS A 177 1.62 14.71 9.04
C LYS A 177 0.22 14.23 8.65
N ASP A 178 0.09 13.66 7.46
CA ASP A 178 -1.11 13.05 6.88
C ASP A 178 -1.04 11.52 6.94
N ALA A 179 -0.52 10.97 8.05
CA ALA A 179 -0.39 9.52 8.24
C ALA A 179 -1.77 8.83 8.15
N PRO A 180 -1.85 7.66 7.50
CA PRO A 180 -3.08 6.89 7.47
C PRO A 180 -3.45 6.43 8.88
N THR A 181 -4.76 6.26 9.11
CA THR A 181 -5.19 5.40 10.21
C THR A 181 -4.85 3.96 9.85
N PHE A 182 -3.90 3.35 10.56
CA PHE A 182 -3.51 1.96 10.39
C PHE A 182 -4.16 1.09 11.46
N TRP A 183 -5.04 0.20 11.06
CA TRP A 183 -5.75 -0.71 11.96
C TRP A 183 -5.42 -2.16 11.61
N VAL A 184 -4.66 -2.82 12.46
CA VAL A 184 -4.35 -4.24 12.31
C VAL A 184 -5.10 -5.09 13.33
N VAL A 185 -5.63 -6.22 12.87
CA VAL A 185 -5.98 -7.36 13.71
C VAL A 185 -4.89 -8.42 13.52
N LEU A 186 -4.17 -8.72 14.60
CA LEU A 186 -3.14 -9.75 14.64
C LEU A 186 -3.73 -11.01 15.25
N ASP A 187 -3.52 -12.15 14.60
CA ASP A 187 -3.75 -13.43 15.25
C ASP A 187 -2.76 -13.62 16.41
N GLU A 188 -3.24 -14.05 17.58
CA GLU A 188 -2.40 -14.24 18.77
C GLU A 188 -1.20 -15.16 18.49
N ALA A 189 -1.34 -16.17 17.62
CA ALA A 189 -0.26 -17.08 17.28
C ALA A 189 0.96 -16.36 16.67
N VAL A 190 0.79 -15.20 16.02
CA VAL A 190 1.89 -14.38 15.49
C VAL A 190 2.87 -13.99 16.60
N LEU A 191 2.37 -13.71 17.81
CA LEU A 191 3.19 -13.28 18.94
C LEU A 191 4.03 -14.40 19.55
N HIS A 192 3.68 -15.66 19.32
CA HIS A 192 4.36 -16.82 19.89
C HIS A 192 5.39 -17.45 18.95
N ARG A 193 5.44 -17.03 17.67
CA ARG A 193 6.41 -17.54 16.71
C ARG A 193 7.83 -17.04 17.05
N PRO A 194 8.86 -17.91 17.08
CA PRO A 194 10.24 -17.53 17.44
C PRO A 194 10.99 -16.89 16.26
N VAL A 195 10.37 -15.91 15.58
CA VAL A 195 10.97 -15.26 14.40
C VAL A 195 12.22 -14.48 14.82
N GLY A 196 13.36 -14.84 14.26
CA GLY A 196 14.66 -14.24 14.61
C GLY A 196 15.20 -14.61 15.99
N GLY A 197 14.55 -15.53 16.71
CA GLY A 197 14.92 -15.93 18.08
C GLY A 197 14.36 -15.03 19.18
N HIS A 198 14.61 -15.41 20.44
CA HIS A 198 14.00 -14.77 21.63
C HIS A 198 14.26 -13.27 21.72
N ALA A 199 15.50 -12.82 21.51
CA ALA A 199 15.85 -11.40 21.60
C ALA A 199 15.12 -10.55 20.55
N VAL A 200 15.00 -11.05 19.32
CA VAL A 200 14.28 -10.35 18.23
C VAL A 200 12.79 -10.33 18.51
N ARG A 201 12.21 -11.45 18.95
CA ARG A 201 10.80 -11.54 19.35
C ARG A 201 10.47 -10.57 20.47
N ARG A 202 11.32 -10.50 21.50
CA ARG A 202 11.17 -9.58 22.63
C ARG A 202 11.16 -8.12 22.17
N GLY A 203 12.17 -7.72 21.39
CA GLY A 203 12.25 -6.36 20.84
C GLY A 203 11.08 -6.03 19.91
N GLN A 204 10.55 -7.03 19.18
CA GLN A 204 9.36 -6.85 18.38
C GLN A 204 8.10 -6.58 19.22
N LEU A 205 7.92 -7.28 20.35
CA LEU A 205 6.80 -7.06 21.26
C LEU A 205 6.86 -5.69 21.94
N GLU A 206 8.06 -5.28 22.37
CA GLU A 206 8.31 -3.92 22.91
C GLU A 206 7.94 -2.86 21.86
N HIS A 207 8.36 -3.04 20.61
CA HIS A 207 8.04 -2.12 19.53
C HIS A 207 6.54 -2.04 19.20
N LEU A 208 5.80 -3.15 19.29
CA LEU A 208 4.33 -3.12 19.12
C LEU A 208 3.65 -2.26 20.21
N LEU A 209 4.13 -2.33 21.45
CA LEU A 209 3.61 -1.49 22.55
C LEU A 209 3.91 0.00 22.29
N GLU A 210 5.09 0.33 21.79
CA GLU A 210 5.45 1.70 21.40
C GLU A 210 4.54 2.22 20.28
N LEU A 211 4.34 1.45 19.21
CA LEU A 211 3.50 1.84 18.10
C LEU A 211 2.02 1.95 18.48
N ALA A 212 1.54 1.12 19.41
CA ALA A 212 0.18 1.22 19.96
C ALA A 212 -0.06 2.49 20.80
N ALA A 213 0.97 3.30 21.05
CA ALA A 213 0.82 4.64 21.64
C ALA A 213 0.60 5.74 20.60
N LEU A 214 0.83 5.47 19.30
CA LEU A 214 0.56 6.43 18.24
C LEU A 214 -0.95 6.62 18.03
N PRO A 215 -1.43 7.86 17.83
CA PRO A 215 -2.86 8.13 17.71
C PRO A 215 -3.49 7.55 16.44
N ASN A 216 -2.69 7.27 15.41
CA ASN A 216 -3.13 6.74 14.13
C ASN A 216 -2.91 5.22 13.98
N VAL A 217 -2.40 4.53 15.01
CA VAL A 217 -2.14 3.08 14.95
C VAL A 217 -3.02 2.36 15.95
N ILE A 218 -3.82 1.42 15.45
CA ILE A 218 -4.73 0.58 16.21
C ILE A 218 -4.29 -0.86 16.03
N ILE A 219 -3.87 -1.49 17.12
CA ILE A 219 -3.49 -2.91 17.14
C ILE A 219 -4.51 -3.64 18.00
N GLN A 220 -5.14 -4.66 17.43
CA GLN A 220 -5.99 -5.60 18.15
C GLN A 220 -5.46 -7.02 18.01
N LEU A 221 -5.58 -7.82 19.07
CA LEU A 221 -5.26 -9.24 19.04
C LEU A 221 -6.53 -10.07 18.94
N LEU A 222 -6.59 -10.95 17.96
CA LEU A 222 -7.59 -12.00 17.90
C LEU A 222 -7.16 -13.13 18.86
N PRO A 223 -7.91 -13.38 19.95
CA PRO A 223 -7.55 -14.41 20.92
C PRO A 223 -7.41 -15.79 20.31
N TRP A 224 -6.57 -16.62 20.90
CA TRP A 224 -6.32 -17.99 20.48
C TRP A 224 -7.59 -18.82 20.23
N ASP A 225 -8.58 -18.71 21.12
CA ASP A 225 -9.84 -19.47 21.01
C ASP A 225 -10.70 -19.06 19.80
N LEU A 226 -10.43 -17.89 19.22
CA LEU A 226 -11.07 -17.34 18.03
C LEU A 226 -10.12 -17.31 16.81
N SER A 227 -8.88 -17.77 16.97
CA SER A 227 -7.89 -17.89 15.90
C SER A 227 -8.41 -18.78 14.77
N GLY A 228 -8.23 -18.33 13.52
CA GLY A 228 -8.69 -19.04 12.33
C GLY A 228 -10.19 -18.89 12.01
N TYR A 229 -10.97 -18.23 12.88
CA TYR A 229 -12.34 -17.82 12.57
C TYR A 229 -12.35 -16.39 12.00
N GLY A 230 -13.38 -16.03 11.24
CA GLY A 230 -13.56 -14.67 10.69
C GLY A 230 -12.95 -14.46 9.28
N ALA A 231 -11.72 -14.92 9.04
CA ALA A 231 -11.13 -14.96 7.69
C ALA A 231 -10.08 -16.08 7.56
N GLU A 232 -10.09 -16.77 6.42
CA GLU A 232 -9.19 -17.90 6.13
C GLU A 232 -7.77 -17.47 5.74
N HIS A 233 -7.60 -16.23 5.27
CA HIS A 233 -6.36 -15.72 4.71
C HIS A 233 -6.06 -14.31 5.20
N ALA A 234 -4.78 -13.95 5.23
CA ALA A 234 -4.36 -12.57 5.48
C ALA A 234 -4.78 -11.67 4.31
N PHE A 235 -5.12 -10.42 4.62
CA PHE A 235 -5.47 -9.42 3.62
C PHE A 235 -5.23 -8.01 4.15
N SER A 236 -5.08 -7.06 3.24
CA SER A 236 -5.04 -5.63 3.54
C SER A 236 -6.12 -4.90 2.74
N MET A 237 -6.83 -3.98 3.37
CA MET A 237 -7.77 -3.07 2.73
C MET A 237 -7.18 -1.66 2.74
N LEU A 238 -7.07 -1.05 1.56
CA LEU A 238 -6.68 0.36 1.43
C LEU A 238 -7.91 1.18 1.07
N ARG A 239 -8.15 2.24 1.84
CA ARG A 239 -9.15 3.26 1.56
C ARG A 239 -8.47 4.60 1.35
N PHE A 240 -9.05 5.40 0.47
CA PHE A 240 -8.46 6.66 0.01
C PHE A 240 -9.37 7.83 0.37
N ALA A 241 -8.79 9.03 0.45
CA ALA A 241 -9.59 10.25 0.66
C ALA A 241 -10.19 10.75 -0.68
N GLU A 242 -9.51 10.42 -1.78
CA GLU A 242 -9.86 10.79 -3.14
C GLU A 242 -10.97 9.89 -3.67
N ALA A 243 -12.07 10.48 -4.15
CA ALA A 243 -13.21 9.73 -4.67
C ALA A 243 -12.88 8.93 -5.95
N GLU A 244 -11.82 9.32 -6.66
CA GLU A 244 -11.34 8.65 -7.86
C GLU A 244 -10.61 7.34 -7.59
N LEU A 245 -10.07 7.17 -6.37
CA LEU A 245 -9.36 5.97 -5.97
C LEU A 245 -10.38 4.99 -5.37
N PRO A 246 -10.63 3.84 -6.03
CA PRO A 246 -11.51 2.84 -5.44
C PRO A 246 -10.85 2.26 -4.19
N ASP A 247 -11.66 2.00 -3.16
CA ASP A 247 -11.26 1.10 -2.08
C ASP A 247 -10.80 -0.23 -2.70
N LEU A 248 -9.73 -0.79 -2.15
CA LEU A 248 -9.14 -2.02 -2.67
C LEU A 248 -8.78 -3.00 -1.57
N VAL A 249 -8.84 -4.28 -1.93
CA VAL A 249 -8.28 -5.38 -1.15
C VAL A 249 -7.00 -5.86 -1.83
N TYR A 250 -5.93 -5.93 -1.07
CA TYR A 250 -4.66 -6.51 -1.45
C TYR A 250 -4.52 -7.89 -0.80
N LEU A 251 -4.25 -8.89 -1.63
CA LEU A 251 -3.93 -10.25 -1.22
C LEU A 251 -2.53 -10.59 -1.74
N GLU A 252 -1.63 -10.91 -0.82
CA GLU A 252 -0.27 -11.34 -1.17
C GLU A 252 -0.24 -12.86 -1.40
N GLU A 253 0.38 -13.26 -2.49
CA GLU A 253 0.60 -14.65 -2.87
C GLU A 253 2.10 -14.92 -2.95
N MET A 254 2.51 -16.19 -2.97
CA MET A 254 3.94 -16.55 -2.92
C MET A 254 4.78 -15.92 -4.04
N THR A 255 4.20 -15.70 -5.22
CA THR A 255 4.89 -15.20 -6.42
C THR A 255 4.21 -13.97 -7.03
N GLY A 256 3.19 -13.43 -6.38
CA GLY A 256 2.33 -12.41 -6.95
C GLY A 256 1.43 -11.74 -5.93
N ALA A 257 0.49 -10.94 -6.42
CA ALA A 257 -0.53 -10.34 -5.59
C ALA A 257 -1.81 -10.08 -6.40
N SER A 258 -2.93 -10.11 -5.71
CA SER A 258 -4.25 -9.79 -6.26
C SER A 258 -4.75 -8.46 -5.69
N TYR A 259 -5.24 -7.58 -6.56
CA TYR A 259 -5.86 -6.30 -6.22
C TYR A 259 -7.33 -6.35 -6.61
N LEU A 260 -8.21 -6.37 -5.61
CA LEU A 260 -9.65 -6.45 -5.80
C LEU A 260 -10.27 -5.08 -5.55
N ASP A 261 -10.86 -4.50 -6.59
CA ASP A 261 -11.51 -3.18 -6.57
C ASP A 261 -13.03 -3.26 -6.87
N LYS A 262 -13.54 -4.47 -7.12
CA LYS A 262 -14.97 -4.70 -7.33
C LYS A 262 -15.70 -4.49 -6.02
N ARG A 263 -16.76 -3.68 -6.05
CA ARG A 263 -17.61 -3.39 -4.90
C ARG A 263 -18.02 -4.63 -4.09
N ALA A 264 -18.45 -5.69 -4.76
CA ALA A 264 -18.88 -6.92 -4.07
C ALA A 264 -17.74 -7.60 -3.29
N ASP A 265 -16.52 -7.57 -3.82
CA ASP A 265 -15.34 -8.14 -3.17
C ASP A 265 -14.94 -7.26 -1.97
N VAL A 266 -14.82 -5.94 -2.18
CA VAL A 266 -14.49 -4.98 -1.12
C VAL A 266 -15.49 -5.05 0.03
N GLU A 267 -16.79 -5.11 -0.25
CA GLU A 267 -17.83 -5.24 0.77
C GLU A 267 -17.73 -6.57 1.54
N ARG A 268 -17.35 -7.66 0.86
CA ARG A 268 -17.17 -8.97 1.50
C ARG A 268 -16.00 -8.97 2.47
N TYR A 269 -14.85 -8.45 2.06
CA TYR A 269 -13.69 -8.31 2.94
C TYR A 269 -13.92 -7.27 4.05
N GLY A 270 -14.68 -6.21 3.77
CA GLY A 270 -15.10 -5.25 4.79
C GLY A 270 -15.89 -5.91 5.92
N ARG A 271 -16.89 -6.73 5.59
CA ARG A 271 -17.66 -7.49 6.60
C ARG A 271 -16.79 -8.48 7.38
N ALA A 272 -15.80 -9.09 6.73
CA ALA A 272 -14.86 -9.97 7.42
C ALA A 272 -13.99 -9.18 8.42
N MET A 273 -13.47 -8.02 8.00
CA MET A 273 -12.72 -7.13 8.87
C MET A 273 -13.57 -6.63 10.05
N ASP A 274 -14.82 -6.23 9.82
CA ASP A 274 -15.73 -5.80 10.87
C ASP A 274 -15.94 -6.91 11.92
N ARG A 275 -16.14 -8.15 11.46
CA ARG A 275 -16.26 -9.32 12.36
C ARG A 275 -14.98 -9.57 13.14
N LEU A 276 -13.82 -9.58 12.49
CA LEU A 276 -12.52 -9.75 13.13
C LEU A 276 -12.28 -8.70 14.22
N THR A 277 -12.64 -7.44 13.96
CA THR A 277 -12.55 -6.35 14.93
C THR A 277 -13.45 -6.55 16.16
N VAL A 278 -14.65 -7.10 15.97
CA VAL A 278 -15.59 -7.39 17.07
C VAL A 278 -15.10 -8.57 17.92
N ASP A 279 -14.55 -9.59 17.27
CA ASP A 279 -14.06 -10.80 17.91
C ASP A 279 -12.69 -10.58 18.61
N ALA A 280 -11.89 -9.61 18.14
CA ALA A 280 -10.59 -9.27 18.70
C ALA A 280 -10.69 -8.49 20.02
N LEU A 281 -9.65 -8.60 20.85
CA LEU A 281 -9.48 -7.80 22.05
C LEU A 281 -9.53 -6.31 21.72
N SER A 282 -10.09 -5.50 22.63
CA SER A 282 -10.00 -4.04 22.51
C SER A 282 -8.53 -3.58 22.47
N PRO A 283 -8.21 -2.39 21.95
CA PRO A 283 -6.84 -1.88 21.91
C PRO A 283 -6.16 -1.86 23.30
N GLU A 284 -6.92 -1.59 24.36
CA GLU A 284 -6.39 -1.57 25.72
C GLU A 284 -6.11 -2.99 26.25
N GLN A 285 -7.05 -3.93 26.05
CA GLN A 285 -6.83 -5.35 26.38
C GLN A 285 -5.67 -5.95 25.57
N THR A 286 -5.50 -5.52 24.32
CA THR A 286 -4.37 -5.90 23.47
C THR A 286 -3.03 -5.47 24.06
N LYS A 287 -2.92 -4.24 24.59
CA LYS A 287 -1.70 -3.78 25.29
C LYS A 287 -1.40 -4.66 26.50
N GLN A 288 -2.41 -4.99 27.30
CA GLN A 288 -2.26 -5.86 28.47
C GLN A 288 -1.79 -7.27 28.06
N ALA A 289 -2.37 -7.85 27.01
CA ALA A 289 -1.97 -9.15 26.47
C ALA A 289 -0.52 -9.11 25.94
N LEU A 290 -0.14 -8.08 25.19
CA LEU A 290 1.24 -7.89 24.72
C LEU A 290 2.23 -7.80 25.90
N SER A 291 1.91 -7.04 26.95
CA SER A 291 2.77 -6.94 28.14
C SER A 291 2.91 -8.27 28.87
N LYS A 292 1.84 -9.07 28.95
CA LYS A 292 1.89 -10.42 29.53
C LYS A 292 2.81 -11.33 28.73
N VAL A 293 2.62 -11.39 27.41
CA VAL A 293 3.44 -12.22 26.50
C VAL A 293 4.91 -11.79 26.57
N LEU A 294 5.19 -10.48 26.68
CA LEU A 294 6.53 -9.92 26.82
C LEU A 294 7.22 -10.31 28.14
N ALA A 295 6.46 -10.45 29.23
CA ALA A 295 7.00 -10.90 30.51
C ALA A 295 7.40 -12.38 30.49
N GLU A 296 6.80 -13.16 29.59
CA GLU A 296 7.05 -14.60 29.40
C GLU A 296 8.11 -14.89 28.30
N ALA A 297 8.57 -13.87 27.56
CA ALA A 297 9.36 -14.01 26.32
C ALA A 297 10.89 -14.08 26.49
#